data_AF-A0A955LD97-F1
#
_entry.id   AF-A0A955LD97-F1
#
_cell.length_a   1.000
_cell.length_b   1.000
_cell.length_c   1.000
_cell.angle_alpha   90.00
_cell.angle_beta   90.00
_cell.angle_gamma   90.00
#
_symmetry.space_group_name_H-M   'P 1'
#
loop_
_entity.id
_entity.type
_entity.pdbx_description
1 polymer ?
#
loop_
_entity_poly.entity_id
_entity_poly.type
_entity_poly.pdbx_seq_one_letter_code
_entity_poly.pdbx_strand_id
1 'polypeptide(L)'
;MKEYEPHPKWQREAYFWTGIIATLAYRLIIILNSFNAIWVQTAWYIGTIGFVVFFLHRYEVDNRRAHIVAEHQLAKKVAKSDLGAQDKEALDYILRTTKSSKAKINYIVIFAASAVALLIGIYLDFLN
;
A
#
# COMPACT_ATOMS: atom_id res chain seq x y z
N MET A 1 4.42 24.39 5.38
CA MET A 1 4.69 22.94 5.28
C MET A 1 5.88 22.76 4.36
N LYS A 2 6.91 21.99 4.72
CA LYS A 2 7.97 21.65 3.76
C LYS A 2 7.39 20.73 2.69
N GLU A 3 7.57 21.10 1.43
CA GLU A 3 6.85 20.57 0.27
C GLU A 3 7.03 19.05 0.07
N TYR A 4 8.12 18.47 0.61
CA TYR A 4 8.51 17.06 0.44
C TYR A 4 8.78 16.32 1.76
N GLU A 5 8.13 16.70 2.87
CA GLU A 5 8.28 15.94 4.12
C GLU A 5 7.49 14.62 4.11
N PRO A 6 8.09 13.52 4.62
CA PRO A 6 7.38 12.26 4.79
C PRO A 6 6.24 12.41 5.80
N HIS A 7 5.24 11.52 5.71
CA HIS A 7 4.19 11.43 6.72
C HIS A 7 4.79 11.32 8.14
N PRO A 8 4.12 11.91 9.15
CA PRO A 8 4.51 11.78 10.55
C PRO A 8 4.80 10.32 10.93
N LYS A 9 5.81 10.11 11.79
CA LYS A 9 6.24 8.76 12.20
C LYS A 9 5.08 7.90 12.69
N TRP A 10 4.19 8.47 13.52
CA TRP A 10 3.03 7.75 14.05
C TRP A 10 2.07 7.25 12.96
N GLN A 11 1.88 8.00 11.87
CA GLN A 11 1.03 7.58 10.75
C GLN A 11 1.67 6.40 10.03
N ARG A 12 2.98 6.47 9.79
CA ARG A 12 3.73 5.39 9.12
C ARG A 12 3.67 4.10 9.91
N GLU A 13 3.84 4.18 11.24
CA GLU A 13 3.70 3.01 12.12
C GLU A 13 2.27 2.46 12.14
N ALA A 14 1.25 3.33 12.17
CA ALA A 14 -0.14 2.91 12.12
C ALA A 14 -0.45 2.12 10.83
N TYR A 15 -0.02 2.60 9.66
CA TYR A 15 -0.20 1.87 8.40
C TYR A 15 0.61 0.57 8.36
N PHE A 16 1.83 0.56 8.91
CA PHE A 16 2.64 -0.65 9.03
C PHE A 16 1.90 -1.74 9.84
N TRP A 17 1.41 -1.39 11.02
CA TRP A 17 0.64 -2.31 11.86
C TRP A 17 -0.68 -2.72 11.22
N THR A 18 -1.36 -1.81 10.54
CA THR A 18 -2.59 -2.11 9.79
C THR A 18 -2.35 -3.23 8.77
N GLY A 19 -1.27 -3.17 7.99
CA GLY A 19 -0.94 -4.20 7.01
C GLY A 19 -0.61 -5.56 7.65
N ILE A 20 0.09 -5.55 8.79
CA ILE A 20 0.41 -6.78 9.55
C ILE A 20 -0.86 -7.41 10.09
N ILE A 21 -1.69 -6.63 10.80
CA ILE A 21 -2.94 -7.11 11.40
C ILE A 21 -3.87 -7.66 10.33
N ALA A 22 -4.02 -6.94 9.21
CA ALA A 22 -4.84 -7.40 8.10
C ALA A 22 -4.37 -8.74 7.53
N THR A 23 -3.05 -8.86 7.32
CA THR A 23 -2.43 -10.09 6.83
C THR A 23 -2.69 -11.24 7.79
N LEU A 24 -2.43 -11.05 9.09
CA LEU A 24 -2.64 -12.06 10.12
C LEU A 24 -4.12 -12.46 10.23
N ALA A 25 -5.05 -11.50 10.23
CA ALA A 25 -6.47 -11.76 10.31
C ALA A 25 -6.94 -12.72 9.19
N TYR A 26 -6.50 -12.50 7.94
CA TYR A 26 -6.81 -13.42 6.84
C TYR A 26 -6.22 -14.82 7.03
N ARG A 27 -5.07 -14.97 7.71
CA ARG A 27 -4.47 -16.30 7.97
C ARG A 27 -5.17 -16.99 9.12
N LEU A 28 -5.65 -16.23 10.10
CA LEU A 28 -6.43 -16.74 11.22
C LEU A 28 -7.77 -17.30 10.77
N ILE A 29 -8.38 -16.81 9.66
CA ILE A 29 -9.63 -17.36 9.12
C ILE A 29 -9.58 -18.89 8.99
N ILE A 30 -8.47 -19.44 8.46
CA ILE A 30 -8.31 -20.89 8.26
C ILE A 30 -8.38 -21.64 9.59
N ILE A 31 -7.77 -21.09 10.64
CA ILE A 31 -7.74 -21.68 11.98
C ILE A 31 -9.11 -21.53 12.65
N LEU A 32 -9.69 -20.34 12.57
CA LEU A 32 -10.95 -19.96 13.22
C LEU A 32 -12.15 -20.68 12.60
N ASN A 33 -12.03 -21.13 11.34
CA ASN A 33 -13.07 -21.89 10.65
C ASN A 33 -13.45 -23.20 11.37
N SER A 34 -12.54 -23.77 12.16
CA SER A 34 -12.79 -24.97 12.96
C SER A 34 -13.50 -24.70 14.29
N PHE A 35 -13.65 -23.43 14.71
CA PHE A 35 -14.19 -23.06 16.02
C PHE A 35 -15.61 -22.50 15.94
N ASN A 36 -15.81 -21.34 15.29
CA ASN A 36 -17.11 -20.68 15.19
C ASN A 36 -17.12 -19.67 14.02
N ALA A 37 -18.23 -19.60 13.30
CA ALA A 37 -18.46 -18.67 12.19
C ALA A 37 -18.28 -17.19 12.58
N ILE A 38 -18.65 -16.79 13.81
CA ILE A 38 -18.52 -15.40 14.28
C ILE A 38 -17.05 -14.95 14.27
N TRP A 39 -16.12 -15.82 14.66
CA TRP A 39 -14.69 -15.50 14.65
C TRP A 39 -14.13 -15.40 13.23
N VAL A 40 -14.62 -16.24 12.32
CA VAL A 40 -14.29 -16.15 10.89
C VAL A 40 -14.74 -14.81 10.31
N GLN A 41 -15.99 -14.43 10.55
CA GLN A 41 -16.56 -13.17 10.07
C GLN A 41 -15.81 -11.96 10.65
N THR A 42 -15.52 -11.98 11.95
CA THR A 42 -14.75 -10.92 12.62
C THR A 42 -13.36 -10.77 12.01
N ALA A 43 -12.63 -11.88 11.84
CA ALA A 43 -11.31 -11.87 11.22
C ALA A 43 -11.35 -11.41 9.75
N TRP A 44 -12.39 -11.80 9.01
CA TRP A 44 -12.60 -11.36 7.64
C TRP A 44 -12.81 -9.85 7.54
N TYR A 45 -13.63 -9.26 8.42
CA TYR A 45 -13.84 -7.81 8.44
C TYR A 45 -12.57 -7.03 8.79
N ILE A 46 -11.87 -7.45 9.85
CA ILE A 46 -10.59 -6.84 10.25
C ILE A 46 -9.57 -6.92 9.10
N GLY A 47 -9.45 -8.09 8.48
CA GLY A 47 -8.58 -8.32 7.33
C GLY A 47 -8.93 -7.41 6.15
N THR A 48 -10.21 -7.39 5.76
CA THR A 48 -10.67 -6.68 4.56
C THR A 48 -10.55 -5.17 4.73
N ILE A 49 -11.01 -4.61 5.87
CA ILE A 49 -10.88 -3.18 6.18
C ILE A 49 -9.41 -2.78 6.22
N GLY A 50 -8.57 -3.59 6.87
CA GLY A 50 -7.14 -3.33 6.95
C GLY A 50 -6.46 -3.33 5.58
N PHE A 51 -6.84 -4.24 4.66
CA PHE A 51 -6.35 -4.21 3.28
C PHE A 51 -6.81 -3.00 2.49
N VAL A 52 -8.08 -2.59 2.61
CA VAL A 52 -8.58 -1.36 1.99
C VAL A 52 -7.73 -0.16 2.40
N VAL A 53 -7.55 0.03 3.72
CA VAL A 53 -6.79 1.17 4.26
C VAL A 53 -5.32 1.10 3.86
N PHE A 54 -4.68 -0.08 4.03
CA PHE A 54 -3.25 -0.25 3.79
C PHE A 54 -2.90 -0.06 2.31
N PHE A 55 -3.62 -0.70 1.39
CA PHE A 55 -3.28 -0.66 -0.03
C PHE A 55 -3.62 0.68 -0.68
N LEU A 56 -4.64 1.40 -0.21
CA LEU A 56 -4.88 2.78 -0.63
C LEU A 56 -3.69 3.67 -0.25
N HIS A 57 -3.28 3.63 1.01
CA HIS A 57 -2.13 4.42 1.48
C HIS A 57 -0.84 4.06 0.73
N ARG A 58 -0.59 2.76 0.52
CA ARG A 58 0.60 2.29 -0.22
C ARG A 58 0.60 2.80 -1.66
N TYR A 59 -0.56 2.81 -2.31
CA TYR A 59 -0.74 3.38 -3.65
C TYR A 59 -0.43 4.87 -3.67
N GLU A 60 -0.99 5.65 -2.74
CA GLU A 60 -0.78 7.10 -2.66
C GLU A 60 0.70 7.46 -2.47
N VAL A 61 1.40 6.79 -1.55
CA VAL A 61 2.82 7.04 -1.28
C VAL A 61 3.68 6.77 -2.51
N ASP A 62 3.52 5.61 -3.15
CA ASP A 62 4.33 5.25 -4.31
C ASP A 62 3.94 6.08 -5.56
N ASN A 63 2.67 6.48 -5.69
CA ASN A 63 2.24 7.38 -6.74
C ASN A 63 2.81 8.79 -6.56
N ARG A 64 2.80 9.34 -5.34
CA ARG A 64 3.40 10.65 -5.02
C ARG A 64 4.89 10.65 -5.31
N ARG A 65 5.62 9.61 -4.93
CA ARG A 65 7.06 9.46 -5.26
C ARG A 65 7.30 9.47 -6.76
N ALA A 66 6.53 8.67 -7.51
CA ALA A 66 6.64 8.61 -8.97
C ALA A 66 6.33 9.97 -9.63
N HIS A 67 5.34 10.70 -9.10
CA HIS A 67 4.97 12.03 -9.56
C HIS A 67 6.11 13.04 -9.35
N ILE A 68 6.67 13.13 -8.14
CA ILE A 68 7.81 14.01 -7.81
C ILE A 68 9.00 13.74 -8.74
N VAL A 69 9.32 12.46 -8.99
CA VAL A 69 10.42 12.07 -9.90
C VAL A 69 10.16 12.58 -11.33
N ALA A 70 8.93 12.46 -11.82
CA ALA A 70 8.55 12.89 -13.16
C ALA A 70 8.47 14.42 -13.29
N GLU A 71 7.80 15.08 -12.35
CA GLU A 71 7.56 16.53 -12.31
C GLU A 71 8.86 17.32 -12.29
N HIS A 72 9.79 16.96 -11.40
CA HIS A 72 11.08 17.65 -11.31
C HIS A 72 12.14 17.14 -12.30
N GLN A 73 11.77 16.21 -13.18
CA GLN A 73 12.65 15.56 -14.15
C GLN A 73 13.95 15.05 -13.49
N LEU A 74 13.83 14.44 -12.30
CA LEU A 74 14.98 14.10 -11.45
C LEU A 74 15.98 13.20 -12.18
N ALA A 75 15.50 12.27 -13.01
CA ALA A 75 16.38 11.40 -13.82
C ALA A 75 17.29 12.20 -14.75
N LYS A 76 16.78 13.25 -15.40
CA LYS A 76 17.59 14.12 -16.27
C LYS A 76 18.60 14.96 -15.48
N LYS A 77 18.21 15.40 -14.28
CA LYS A 77 19.07 16.19 -13.39
C LYS A 77 20.23 15.36 -12.86
N VAL A 78 19.98 14.11 -12.49
CA VAL A 78 21.03 13.15 -12.07
C VAL A 78 21.99 12.85 -13.23
N ALA A 79 21.49 12.67 -14.45
CA ALA A 79 22.36 12.42 -15.61
C ALA A 79 23.34 13.59 -15.86
N LYS A 80 22.88 14.83 -15.65
CA LYS A 80 23.65 16.07 -15.87
C LYS A 80 24.45 16.56 -14.66
N SER A 81 24.39 15.88 -13.50
CA SER A 81 25.09 16.32 -12.30
C SER A 81 26.59 16.03 -12.38
N ASP A 82 27.38 16.62 -11.49
CA ASP A 82 28.82 16.33 -11.34
C ASP A 82 29.10 15.11 -10.44
N LEU A 83 28.08 14.26 -10.22
CA LEU A 83 28.23 13.04 -9.43
C LEU A 83 29.16 12.03 -10.11
N GLY A 84 29.84 11.21 -9.30
CA GLY A 84 30.62 10.07 -9.77
C GLY A 84 29.76 9.08 -10.56
N ALA A 85 30.39 8.33 -11.47
CA ALA A 85 29.69 7.39 -12.35
C ALA A 85 28.86 6.35 -11.57
N GLN A 86 29.41 5.82 -10.48
CA GLN A 86 28.71 4.86 -9.62
C GLN A 86 27.47 5.45 -8.95
N ASP A 87 27.56 6.68 -8.42
CA ASP A 87 26.43 7.36 -7.77
C ASP A 87 25.32 7.67 -8.78
N LYS A 88 25.69 8.06 -10.00
CA LYS A 88 24.72 8.29 -11.09
C LYS A 88 23.97 7.02 -11.45
N GLU A 89 24.67 5.90 -11.58
CA GLU A 89 24.06 4.61 -11.88
C GLU A 89 23.11 4.16 -10.76
N ALA A 90 23.54 4.28 -9.50
CA ALA A 90 22.72 3.93 -8.34
C ALA A 90 21.44 4.80 -8.27
N LEU A 91 21.57 6.11 -8.48
CA LEU A 91 20.42 7.02 -8.47
C LEU A 91 19.49 6.80 -9.68
N ASP A 92 20.03 6.56 -10.87
CA ASP A 92 19.22 6.23 -12.05
C ASP A 92 18.38 4.97 -11.81
N TYR A 93 18.99 3.93 -11.23
CA TYR A 93 18.29 2.70 -10.84
C TYR A 93 17.12 2.99 -9.88
N ILE A 94 17.35 3.76 -8.80
CA ILE A 94 16.32 4.12 -7.82
C ILE A 94 15.19 4.93 -8.47
N LEU A 95 15.51 5.89 -9.33
CA LEU A 95 14.52 6.74 -9.99
C LEU A 95 13.67 5.96 -11.00
N ARG A 96 14.28 5.05 -11.76
CA ARG A 96 13.58 4.19 -12.73
C ARG A 96 12.66 3.20 -12.04
N THR A 97 13.11 2.56 -10.95
CA THR A 97 12.29 1.63 -10.15
C THR A 97 11.17 2.34 -9.40
N THR A 98 11.35 3.61 -9.02
CA THR A 98 10.28 4.43 -8.44
C THR A 98 9.17 4.73 -9.46
N LYS A 99 9.52 4.96 -10.73
CA LYS A 99 8.55 5.28 -11.79
C LYS A 99 7.82 4.05 -12.33
N SER A 100 8.54 2.95 -12.55
CA SER A 100 8.01 1.69 -13.09
C SER A 100 7.61 0.77 -11.95
N SER A 101 6.33 0.68 -11.65
CA SER A 101 5.88 -0.21 -10.59
C SER A 101 4.58 -0.89 -10.96
N LYS A 102 4.70 -2.13 -11.48
CA LYS A 102 3.60 -3.11 -11.45
C LYS A 102 3.04 -3.26 -10.02
N ALA A 103 3.82 -2.95 -8.99
CA ALA A 103 3.34 -2.94 -7.61
C ALA A 103 2.22 -1.92 -7.38
N LYS A 104 2.23 -0.74 -8.04
CA LYS A 104 1.11 0.22 -7.98
C LYS A 104 -0.19 -0.39 -8.50
N ILE A 105 -0.10 -1.17 -9.59
CA ILE A 105 -1.25 -1.90 -10.15
C ILE A 105 -1.72 -2.95 -9.14
N ASN A 106 -0.81 -3.70 -8.52
CA ASN A 106 -1.18 -4.66 -7.47
C ASN A 106 -1.92 -3.97 -6.31
N TYR A 107 -1.44 -2.81 -5.87
CA TYR A 107 -2.04 -2.09 -4.76
C TYR A 107 -3.48 -1.64 -5.08
N ILE A 108 -3.69 -1.03 -6.25
CA ILE A 108 -5.03 -0.56 -6.62
C ILE A 108 -5.99 -1.73 -6.88
N VAL A 109 -5.52 -2.84 -7.45
CA VAL A 109 -6.33 -4.05 -7.65
C VAL A 109 -6.75 -4.65 -6.32
N ILE A 110 -5.82 -4.82 -5.37
CA ILE A 110 -6.16 -5.38 -4.05
C ILE A 110 -7.09 -4.44 -3.30
N PHE A 111 -6.84 -3.12 -3.34
CA PHE A 111 -7.73 -2.11 -2.77
C PHE A 111 -9.14 -2.22 -3.33
N ALA A 112 -9.30 -2.20 -4.67
CA ALA A 112 -10.60 -2.23 -5.32
C ALA A 112 -11.34 -3.54 -5.05
N ALA A 113 -10.65 -4.68 -5.15
CA ALA A 113 -11.23 -5.98 -4.84
C ALA A 113 -11.66 -6.07 -3.37
N SER A 114 -10.85 -5.56 -2.44
CA SER A 114 -11.18 -5.56 -1.00
C SER A 114 -12.35 -4.62 -0.69
N ALA A 115 -12.41 -3.45 -1.33
CA ALA A 115 -13.50 -2.50 -1.14
C ALA A 115 -14.83 -3.06 -1.66
N VAL A 116 -14.82 -3.67 -2.85
CA VAL A 116 -16.00 -4.35 -3.40
C VAL A 116 -16.43 -5.51 -2.51
N ALA A 117 -15.48 -6.35 -2.08
CA ALA A 117 -15.77 -7.47 -1.18
C ALA A 117 -16.38 -6.98 0.15
N LEU A 118 -15.84 -5.89 0.73
CA LEU A 118 -16.36 -5.29 1.95
C LEU A 118 -17.80 -4.79 1.79
N LEU A 119 -18.10 -4.06 0.71
CA LEU A 119 -19.45 -3.57 0.42
C LEU A 119 -20.44 -4.71 0.24
N ILE A 120 -20.05 -5.76 -0.48
CA ILE A 120 -20.87 -6.96 -0.67
C ILE A 120 -21.09 -7.67 0.66
N GLY A 121 -20.05 -7.85 1.48
CA GLY A 121 -20.16 -8.50 2.79
C GLY A 121 -21.12 -7.76 3.71
N ILE A 122 -20.99 -6.44 3.82
CA ILE A 122 -21.91 -5.60 4.61
C ILE A 122 -23.35 -5.74 4.10
N TYR A 123 -23.54 -5.71 2.78
CA TYR A 123 -24.87 -5.86 2.18
C TYR A 123 -25.50 -7.21 2.49
N LEU A 124 -24.73 -8.30 2.37
CA LEU A 124 -25.22 -9.65 2.67
C LEU A 124 -25.53 -9.84 4.15
N ASP A 125 -24.72 -9.28 5.05
CA ASP A 125 -24.95 -9.34 6.49
C ASP A 125 -26.17 -8.53 6.92
N PHE A 126 -26.55 -7.49 6.17
CA PHE A 126 -27.79 -6.74 6.44
C PHE A 126 -29.06 -7.49 6.00
N LEU A 127 -28.95 -8.45 5.08
CA LEU A 127 -30.08 -9.24 4.59
C LEU A 127 -30.37 -10.50 5.41
N ASN A 128 -29.39 -10.97 6.20
CA ASN A 128 -29.50 -12.16 7.06
C ASN A 128 -29.84 -11.78 8.51
#